data_AF-A0A090RUM2-F1
#
_entry.id   AF-A0A090RUM2-F1
#
_cell.length_a   1.000
_cell.length_b   1.000
_cell.length_c   1.000
_cell.angle_alpha   90.00
_cell.angle_beta   90.00
_cell.angle_gamma   90.00
#
_symmetry.space_group_name_H-M   'P 1'
#
loop_
_entity.id
_entity.type
_entity.pdbx_description
1 polymer ?
#
loop_
_entity_poly.entity_id
_entity_poly.type
_entity_poly.pdbx_seq_one_letter_code
_entity_poly.pdbx_strand_id
1 'polypeptide(L)'
;MHLKAGCSGRYTSNNSCKTLKQQGRVLNSWLKQLESNDESYVLLGDFNHNLAYSGDWLWATLTKDLDAVPRLATKSTKAECKVRSNRNPNKTHQFQSLIDHIVVSPDLRSSPALQNVMPTKSVLDYQMSDHCPISLTLYK
;
A
#
# COMPACT_ATOMS: atom_id res chain seq x y z
N MET A 1 6.89 0.19 -5.37
CA MET A 1 6.05 1.12 -6.17
C MET A 1 5.81 2.39 -5.39
N HIS A 2 5.57 3.51 -6.07
CA HIS A 2 5.12 4.76 -5.47
C HIS A 2 4.05 5.37 -6.38
N LEU A 3 2.78 5.34 -5.96
CA LEU A 3 1.64 5.80 -6.74
C LEU A 3 1.27 7.23 -6.41
N LYS A 4 0.45 7.85 -7.28
CA LYS A 4 0.08 9.25 -7.18
C LYS A 4 -0.65 9.58 -5.87
N ALA A 5 -0.02 10.43 -5.06
CA ALA A 5 -0.62 11.09 -3.90
C ALA A 5 -1.72 12.12 -4.27
N GLY A 6 -2.56 12.46 -3.29
CA GLY A 6 -3.61 13.49 -3.40
C GLY A 6 -5.01 12.96 -3.75
N CYS A 7 -5.21 11.64 -3.65
CA CYS A 7 -6.51 11.00 -3.75
C CYS A 7 -6.60 9.84 -2.75
N SER A 8 -6.68 10.14 -1.46
CA SER A 8 -6.55 9.12 -0.39
C SER A 8 -7.85 8.42 0.02
N GLY A 9 -9.00 8.90 -0.45
CA GLY A 9 -10.32 8.37 -0.08
C GLY A 9 -11.22 8.16 -1.29
N ARG A 10 -12.48 8.58 -1.19
CA ARG A 10 -13.44 8.44 -2.31
C ARG A 10 -12.89 9.06 -3.59
N TYR A 11 -13.06 8.35 -4.70
CA TYR A 11 -12.70 8.85 -6.02
C TYR A 11 -13.43 10.16 -6.34
N THR A 12 -12.70 11.13 -6.88
CA THR A 12 -13.23 12.37 -7.46
C THR A 12 -12.64 12.60 -8.84
N SER A 13 -13.21 13.53 -9.62
CA SER A 13 -12.73 13.84 -10.98
C SER A 13 -11.49 14.76 -11.03
N ASN A 14 -10.79 14.93 -9.91
CA ASN A 14 -9.56 15.72 -9.84
C ASN A 14 -8.38 15.02 -10.55
N ASN A 15 -7.31 15.78 -10.85
CA ASN A 15 -6.17 15.27 -11.60
C ASN A 15 -5.42 14.14 -10.89
N SER A 16 -5.29 14.20 -9.56
CA SER A 16 -4.62 13.17 -8.76
C SER A 16 -5.39 11.84 -8.82
N CYS A 17 -6.71 11.86 -8.62
CA CYS A 17 -7.55 10.66 -8.69
C CYS A 17 -7.57 10.06 -10.10
N LYS A 18 -7.65 10.88 -11.15
CA LYS A 18 -7.58 10.42 -12.54
C LYS A 18 -6.25 9.71 -12.83
N THR A 19 -5.14 10.32 -12.39
CA THR A 19 -3.80 9.75 -12.55
C THR A 19 -3.65 8.45 -11.77
N LEU A 20 -4.06 8.42 -10.50
CA LEU A 20 -4.00 7.23 -9.66
C LEU A 20 -4.83 6.07 -10.23
N LYS A 21 -6.03 6.37 -10.76
CA LYS A 21 -6.86 5.37 -11.45
C LYS A 21 -6.18 4.86 -12.72
N GLN A 22 -5.52 5.71 -13.49
CA GLN A 22 -4.79 5.28 -14.67
C GLN A 22 -3.61 4.38 -14.29
N GLN A 23 -2.86 4.71 -13.25
CA GLN A 23 -1.80 3.85 -12.71
C GLN A 23 -2.35 2.49 -12.27
N GLY A 24 -3.48 2.47 -11.55
CA GLY A 24 -4.16 1.23 -11.16
C GLY A 24 -4.54 0.35 -12.35
N ARG A 25 -4.99 0.95 -13.47
CA ARG A 25 -5.30 0.22 -14.71
C ARG A 25 -4.05 -0.36 -15.38
N VAL A 26 -2.94 0.39 -15.39
CA VAL A 26 -1.66 -0.10 -15.92
C VAL A 26 -1.18 -1.31 -15.10
N LEU A 27 -1.25 -1.22 -13.77
CA LEU A 27 -0.91 -2.34 -12.90
C LEU A 27 -1.83 -3.54 -13.12
N ASN A 28 -3.15 -3.35 -13.23
CA ASN A 28 -4.08 -4.43 -13.56
C ASN A 28 -3.72 -5.13 -14.88
N SER A 29 -3.40 -4.35 -15.92
CA SER A 29 -2.98 -4.91 -17.21
C SER A 29 -1.69 -5.73 -17.10
N TRP A 30 -0.74 -5.29 -16.29
CA TRP A 30 0.49 -6.03 -16.04
C TRP A 30 0.23 -7.31 -15.22
N LEU A 31 -0.62 -7.24 -14.19
CA LEU A 31 -1.02 -8.42 -13.41
C LEU A 31 -1.69 -9.50 -14.28
N LYS A 32 -2.53 -9.11 -15.24
CA LYS A 32 -3.14 -10.03 -16.21
C LYS A 32 -2.11 -10.73 -17.09
N GLN A 33 -1.04 -10.04 -17.46
CA GLN A 33 0.05 -10.64 -18.24
C GLN A 33 0.85 -11.66 -17.42
N LEU A 34 1.11 -11.35 -16.15
CA LEU A 34 1.76 -12.29 -15.23
C LEU A 34 0.89 -13.53 -15.02
N GLU A 35 -0.42 -13.33 -14.80
CA GLU A 35 -1.39 -14.41 -14.66
C GLU A 35 -1.46 -15.30 -15.91
N SER A 36 -1.51 -14.71 -17.11
CA SER A 36 -1.52 -15.49 -18.36
C SER A 36 -0.23 -16.28 -18.63
N ASN A 37 0.85 -15.91 -17.95
CA ASN A 37 2.16 -16.57 -18.06
C ASN A 37 2.45 -17.51 -16.87
N ASP A 38 1.49 -17.72 -15.96
CA ASP A 38 1.67 -18.48 -14.73
C ASP A 38 2.84 -17.95 -13.84
N GLU A 39 3.04 -16.63 -13.82
CA GLU A 39 4.11 -15.98 -13.06
C GLU A 39 3.64 -15.50 -11.68
N SER A 40 4.31 -15.98 -10.62
CA SER A 40 4.12 -15.51 -9.25
C SER A 40 4.62 -14.07 -9.07
N TYR A 41 3.97 -13.27 -8.21
CA TYR A 41 4.34 -11.87 -8.01
C TYR A 41 4.10 -11.34 -6.59
N VAL A 42 4.85 -10.28 -6.27
CA VAL A 42 4.60 -9.43 -5.11
C VAL A 42 4.64 -7.96 -5.55
N LEU A 43 3.56 -7.24 -5.31
CA LEU A 43 3.50 -5.79 -5.47
C LEU A 43 3.66 -5.14 -4.09
N LEU A 44 4.74 -4.39 -3.91
CA LEU A 44 5.10 -3.73 -2.66
C LEU A 44 5.37 -2.25 -2.89
N GLY A 45 4.85 -1.39 -2.01
CA GLY A 45 5.28 0.00 -1.89
C GLY A 45 4.16 0.93 -1.44
N ASP A 46 4.35 2.22 -1.68
CA ASP A 46 3.43 3.29 -1.33
C ASP A 46 2.35 3.45 -2.42
N PHE A 47 1.11 3.07 -2.10
CA PHE A 47 -0.03 3.22 -3.00
C PHE A 47 -0.71 4.58 -2.85
N ASN A 48 -0.34 5.38 -1.83
CA ASN A 48 -1.01 6.62 -1.47
C ASN A 48 -2.55 6.47 -1.28
N HIS A 49 -2.99 5.25 -0.93
CA HIS A 49 -4.40 4.89 -0.81
C HIS A 49 -4.59 3.75 0.17
N ASN A 50 -5.69 3.76 0.94
CA ASN A 50 -6.02 2.67 1.85
C ASN A 50 -6.76 1.55 1.11
N LEU A 51 -6.02 0.60 0.55
CA LEU A 51 -6.59 -0.54 -0.18
C LEU A 51 -7.41 -1.49 0.69
N ALA A 52 -7.23 -1.45 2.02
CA ALA A 52 -7.95 -2.31 2.95
C ALA A 52 -9.37 -1.78 3.27
N TYR A 53 -9.70 -0.56 2.83
CA TYR A 53 -11.04 -0.02 3.01
C TYR A 53 -12.08 -0.84 2.24
N SER A 54 -13.23 -1.09 2.86
CA SER A 54 -14.28 -1.90 2.24
C SER A 54 -14.86 -1.20 1.02
N GLY A 55 -14.81 -1.87 -0.13
CA GLY A 55 -15.26 -1.29 -1.41
C GLY A 55 -14.29 -0.24 -1.98
N ASP A 56 -13.01 -0.28 -1.58
CA ASP A 56 -11.99 0.60 -2.11
C ASP A 56 -11.93 0.55 -3.64
N TRP A 57 -11.95 1.72 -4.28
CA TRP A 57 -12.05 1.83 -5.73
C TRP A 57 -10.72 1.54 -6.43
N LEU A 58 -9.58 1.79 -5.77
CA LEU A 58 -8.27 1.50 -6.34
C LEU A 58 -8.00 0.00 -6.26
N TRP A 59 -8.32 -0.64 -5.13
CA TRP A 59 -8.28 -2.11 -5.00
C TRP A 59 -9.16 -2.78 -6.06
N ALA A 60 -10.42 -2.34 -6.18
CA ALA A 60 -11.33 -2.86 -7.21
C ALA A 60 -10.82 -2.63 -8.64
N THR A 61 -10.09 -1.54 -8.90
CA THR A 61 -9.46 -1.30 -10.20
C THR A 61 -8.27 -2.24 -10.43
N LEU A 62 -7.44 -2.44 -9.42
CA LEU A 62 -6.23 -3.28 -9.46
C LEU A 62 -6.57 -4.75 -9.71
N THR A 63 -7.62 -5.26 -9.07
CA THR A 63 -8.00 -6.68 -9.13
C THR A 63 -9.09 -6.99 -10.15
N LYS A 64 -9.41 -6.04 -11.02
CA LYS A 64 -10.52 -6.18 -11.96
C LYS A 64 -10.24 -7.25 -13.02
N ASP A 65 -11.15 -8.21 -13.15
CA ASP A 65 -11.10 -9.29 -14.16
C ASP A 65 -9.77 -10.08 -14.14
N LEU A 66 -9.20 -10.31 -12.95
CA LEU A 66 -8.16 -11.33 -12.75
C LEU A 66 -8.85 -12.67 -12.52
N ASP A 67 -8.28 -13.75 -13.05
CA ASP A 67 -8.80 -15.11 -12.87
C ASP A 67 -8.71 -15.54 -11.39
N ALA A 68 -7.64 -15.16 -10.72
CA ALA A 68 -7.44 -15.38 -9.29
C ALA A 68 -7.09 -14.06 -8.56
N VAL A 69 -7.98 -13.64 -7.66
CA VAL A 69 -7.82 -12.38 -6.92
C VAL A 69 -6.60 -12.46 -5.99
N PRO A 70 -5.60 -11.56 -6.12
CA PRO A 70 -4.44 -11.55 -5.27
C PRO A 70 -4.81 -11.21 -3.82
N ARG A 71 -3.95 -11.65 -2.90
CA ARG A 71 -4.13 -11.39 -1.49
C ARG A 71 -3.49 -10.06 -1.11
N LEU A 72 -4.30 -9.14 -0.59
CA LEU A 72 -3.79 -7.96 0.12
C LEU A 72 -3.19 -8.40 1.47
N ALA A 73 -1.90 -8.69 1.51
CA ALA A 73 -1.23 -9.21 2.69
C ALA A 73 -1.23 -8.22 3.87
N THR A 74 -1.36 -6.93 3.58
CA THR A 74 -1.51 -5.86 4.59
C THR A 74 -2.95 -5.57 5.02
N LYS A 75 -3.94 -6.37 4.59
CA LYS A 75 -5.38 -6.09 4.84
C LYS A 75 -5.71 -5.90 6.32
N SER A 76 -5.06 -6.67 7.19
CA SER A 76 -5.27 -6.64 8.65
C SER A 76 -4.11 -5.97 9.43
N THR A 77 -3.11 -5.44 8.74
CA THR A 77 -1.99 -4.74 9.39
C THR A 77 -2.50 -3.43 9.98
N LYS A 78 -2.10 -3.12 11.22
CA LYS A 78 -2.46 -1.86 11.89
C LYS A 78 -1.50 -0.75 11.50
N ALA A 79 -2.02 0.47 11.38
CA ALA A 79 -1.20 1.67 11.21
C ALA A 79 -0.74 2.19 12.57
N GLU A 80 0.44 1.77 13.00
CA GLU A 80 1.06 2.11 14.29
C GLU A 80 2.22 3.12 14.14
N CYS A 81 2.64 3.39 12.90
CA CYS A 81 3.74 4.27 12.58
C CYS A 81 3.51 5.70 13.08
N LYS A 82 4.47 6.18 13.89
CA LYS A 82 4.57 7.58 14.28
C LYS A 82 5.68 8.24 13.49
N VAL A 83 5.35 9.34 12.84
CA VAL A 83 6.28 10.13 12.02
C VAL A 83 6.33 11.56 12.54
N ARG A 84 7.36 12.31 12.17
CA ARG A 84 7.48 13.71 12.62
C ARG A 84 6.32 14.51 12.05
N SER A 85 5.70 15.35 12.88
CA SER A 85 4.61 16.20 12.41
C SER A 85 5.15 17.35 11.56
N ASN A 86 4.63 17.50 10.34
CA ASN A 86 4.91 18.65 9.48
C ASN A 86 4.41 19.99 10.06
N ARG A 87 3.54 19.96 11.08
CA ARG A 87 3.01 21.16 11.75
C ARG A 87 3.82 21.57 12.97
N ASN A 88 4.47 20.61 13.63
CA ASN A 88 5.29 20.87 14.81
C ASN A 88 6.43 19.83 14.87
N PRO A 89 7.70 20.23 14.63
CA PRO A 89 8.81 19.29 14.55
C PRO A 89 9.10 18.56 15.86
N ASN A 90 8.61 19.07 17.00
CA ASN A 90 8.77 18.46 18.32
C ASN A 90 7.63 17.48 18.69
N LYS A 91 6.72 17.21 17.74
CA LYS A 91 5.59 16.28 17.93
C LYS A 91 5.56 15.23 16.83
N THR A 92 4.93 14.11 17.13
CA THR A 92 4.64 13.06 16.15
C THR A 92 3.20 13.14 15.64
N HIS A 93 2.98 12.60 14.45
CA HIS A 93 1.68 12.28 13.87
C HIS A 93 1.61 10.77 13.60
N GLN A 94 0.42 10.19 13.70
CA GLN A 94 0.14 8.80 13.33
C GLN A 94 -1.06 8.78 12.40
N PHE A 95 -0.90 8.14 11.25
CA PHE A 95 -1.99 7.93 10.30
C PHE A 95 -2.96 6.86 10.83
N GLN A 96 -4.24 7.01 10.49
CA GLN A 96 -5.28 6.07 10.92
C GLN A 96 -5.34 4.78 10.08
N SER A 97 -4.75 4.80 8.88
CA SER A 97 -4.75 3.69 7.94
C SER A 97 -3.41 3.59 7.22
N LEU A 98 -3.06 2.40 6.75
CA LEU A 98 -1.90 2.21 5.88
C LEU A 98 -2.19 2.78 4.49
N ILE A 99 -1.12 3.25 3.84
CA ILE A 99 -1.07 3.59 2.42
C ILE A 99 0.05 2.83 1.71
N ASP A 100 1.03 2.32 2.46
CA ASP A 100 1.97 1.30 2.02
C ASP A 100 1.31 -0.08 2.10
N HIS A 101 1.36 -0.82 1.00
CA HIS A 101 0.72 -2.13 0.91
C HIS A 101 1.63 -3.19 0.31
N ILE A 102 1.36 -4.44 0.70
CA ILE A 102 1.91 -5.64 0.08
C ILE A 102 0.74 -6.44 -0.50
N VAL A 103 0.79 -6.68 -1.80
CA VAL A 103 -0.14 -7.53 -2.55
C VAL A 103 0.63 -8.73 -3.07
N VAL A 104 0.12 -9.92 -2.83
CA VAL A 104 0.81 -11.19 -3.10
C VAL A 104 -0.05 -12.04 -4.02
N SER A 105 0.55 -12.66 -5.02
CA SER A 105 -0.15 -13.59 -5.90
C SER A 105 -0.75 -14.78 -5.13
N PRO A 106 -1.87 -15.37 -5.59
CA PRO A 106 -2.61 -16.37 -4.82
C PRO A 106 -1.84 -17.63 -4.46
N ASP A 107 -0.88 -18.02 -5.29
CA ASP A 107 -0.02 -19.20 -5.14
C ASP A 107 1.06 -19.03 -4.06
N LEU A 108 1.42 -17.79 -3.71
CA LEU A 108 2.48 -17.51 -2.75
C LEU A 108 1.98 -17.48 -1.30
N ARG A 109 2.55 -18.36 -0.50
CA ARG A 109 2.37 -18.37 0.95
C ARG A 109 3.24 -17.30 1.61
N SER A 110 2.71 -16.60 2.60
CA SER A 110 3.46 -15.61 3.36
C SER A 110 3.11 -15.59 4.84
N SER A 111 3.99 -15.01 5.65
CA SER A 111 3.65 -14.56 7.00
C SER A 111 2.58 -13.45 6.93
N PRO A 112 1.92 -13.15 8.07
CA PRO A 112 1.23 -11.88 8.23
C PRO A 112 2.19 -10.71 7.98
N ALA A 113 1.69 -9.63 7.36
CA ALA A 113 2.47 -8.43 7.16
C ALA A 113 2.53 -7.59 8.45
N LEU A 114 3.71 -7.04 8.73
CA LEU A 114 3.99 -6.23 9.91
C LEU A 114 4.42 -4.82 9.49
N GLN A 115 4.11 -3.84 10.32
CA GLN A 115 4.66 -2.49 10.22
C GLN A 115 5.82 -2.34 11.21
N ASN A 116 7.01 -2.05 10.69
CA ASN A 116 8.23 -1.93 11.46
C ASN A 116 8.33 -0.48 11.97
N VAL A 117 7.82 -0.24 13.18
CA VAL A 117 7.74 1.11 13.75
C VAL A 117 9.12 1.67 14.09
N MET A 118 9.34 2.94 13.78
CA MET A 118 10.52 3.67 14.21
C MET A 118 10.32 4.19 15.64
N PRO A 119 11.36 4.17 16.51
CA PRO A 119 11.25 4.74 17.84
C PRO A 119 10.91 6.23 17.80
N THR A 120 9.93 6.67 18.59
CA THR A 120 9.50 8.08 18.67
C THR A 120 10.66 9.03 18.93
N LYS A 121 11.61 8.64 19.80
CA LYS A 121 12.80 9.44 20.07
C LYS A 121 13.63 9.66 18.80
N SER A 122 13.88 8.61 18.02
CA SER A 122 14.61 8.72 16.76
C SER A 122 13.87 9.59 15.74
N VAL A 123 12.54 9.48 15.68
CA VAL A 123 11.69 10.32 14.81
C VAL A 123 11.80 11.82 15.15
N LEU A 124 11.95 12.17 16.43
CA LEU A 124 12.09 13.56 16.90
C LEU A 124 13.55 14.07 16.85
N ASP A 125 14.53 13.19 17.08
CA ASP A 125 15.93 13.57 17.17
C ASP A 125 16.64 13.57 15.80
N TYR A 126 16.18 12.77 14.83
CA TYR A 126 16.84 12.60 13.52
C TYR A 126 15.88 12.78 12.34
N GLN A 127 16.42 13.08 11.16
CA GLN A 127 15.68 13.08 9.91
C GLN A 127 15.36 11.64 9.47
N MET A 128 14.26 11.12 10.00
CA MET A 128 13.70 9.81 9.63
C MET A 128 12.72 9.96 8.45
N SER A 129 12.34 8.84 7.83
CA SER A 129 11.28 8.81 6.83
C SER A 129 9.93 9.24 7.43
N ASP A 130 9.06 9.76 6.58
CA ASP A 130 7.63 10.00 6.84
C ASP A 130 6.75 8.77 6.62
N HIS A 131 7.37 7.60 6.40
CA HIS A 131 6.73 6.28 6.35
C HIS A 131 7.51 5.29 7.22
N CYS A 132 6.82 4.27 7.75
CA CYS A 132 7.47 3.13 8.39
C CYS A 132 7.52 1.96 7.41
N PRO A 133 8.62 1.18 7.38
CA PRO A 133 8.71 0.00 6.53
C PRO A 133 7.62 -1.03 6.85
N ILE A 134 7.08 -1.68 5.83
CA ILE A 134 6.23 -2.86 5.97
C ILE A 134 6.99 -4.09 5.49
N SER A 135 6.82 -5.23 6.15
CA SER A 135 7.53 -6.46 5.82
C SER A 135 6.64 -7.69 5.97
N LEU A 136 6.99 -8.73 5.22
CA LEU A 136 6.51 -10.10 5.39
C LEU A 136 7.61 -11.07 4.95
N THR A 137 7.43 -12.34 5.28
CA THR A 137 8.27 -13.44 4.79
C THR A 137 7.47 -14.30 3.82
N LEU A 138 8.07 -14.66 2.68
CA LEU A 138 7.50 -15.66 1.77
C LEU A 138 7.97 -17.06 2.17
N TYR A 139 7.09 -18.04 2.04
CA TYR A 139 7.41 -19.44 2.27
C TYR A 139 7.45 -20.19 0.93
N LYS A 140 8.35 -21.18 0.86
CA LYS A 140 8.31 -22.20 -0.19
C LYS A 140 7.26 -23.26 0.14
#